data_AF-A0A919Q1W8-F1
#
_entry.id   AF-A0A919Q1W8-F1
#
_cell.length_a   1.000
_cell.length_b   1.000
_cell.length_c   1.000
_cell.angle_alpha   90.00
_cell.angle_beta   90.00
_cell.angle_gamma   90.00
#
_symmetry.space_group_name_H-M   'P 1'
#
loop_
_entity.id
_entity.type
_entity.pdbx_description
1 polymer ?
#
loop_
_entity_poly.entity_id
_entity_poly.type
_entity_poly.pdbx_seq_one_letter_code
_entity_poly.pdbx_strand_id
1 'polypeptide(L)'
;MSGAQENDAPTCPVHPYGYHARSHVVRGAAVLAEPSLVRLPARCVTLERELEDSGRVDDFVRQLWVIERAGRPGAGLVLAAILAVAGVSSMLLMTADALAAWHVGVAAAVAVLAGLVAERVAVRTHRTRLHRVYRWREYLGFQA
;
A
#
# COMPACT_ATOMS: atom_id res chain seq x y z
N MET A 1 20.32 -37.32 12.42
CA MET A 1 19.35 -36.62 13.28
C MET A 1 20.09 -35.48 13.94
N SER A 2 19.96 -34.26 13.41
CA SER A 2 20.54 -33.05 14.01
C SER A 2 19.41 -32.06 14.16
N GLY A 3 18.90 -31.94 15.38
CA GLY A 3 17.96 -30.91 15.77
C GLY A 3 18.67 -29.95 16.71
N ALA A 4 18.63 -28.65 16.37
CA ALA A 4 18.67 -27.54 17.30
C ALA A 4 18.40 -26.22 16.55
N GLN A 5 17.17 -25.70 16.76
CA GLN A 5 16.76 -24.29 16.72
C GLN A 5 16.98 -23.47 15.43
N GLU A 6 16.02 -23.57 14.52
CA GLU A 6 15.76 -22.48 13.56
C GLU A 6 14.25 -22.42 13.36
N ASN A 7 13.58 -21.47 14.04
CA ASN A 7 12.27 -20.86 13.67
C ASN A 7 11.58 -20.10 14.82
N ASP A 8 12.10 -20.12 16.05
CA ASP A 8 11.49 -19.39 17.18
C ASP A 8 12.16 -18.03 17.42
N ALA A 9 12.43 -17.28 16.34
CA ALA A 9 12.78 -15.88 16.49
C ALA A 9 11.55 -15.16 17.04
N PRO A 10 11.65 -14.43 18.18
CA PRO A 10 10.51 -13.81 18.81
C PRO A 10 9.79 -12.93 17.80
N THR A 11 8.50 -13.21 17.60
CA THR A 11 7.68 -12.44 16.69
C THR A 11 7.59 -11.01 17.20
N CYS A 12 8.03 -10.06 16.39
CA CYS A 12 7.93 -8.66 16.77
C CYS A 12 6.45 -8.32 17.00
N PRO A 13 6.06 -7.65 18.09
CA PRO A 13 4.66 -7.31 18.35
C PRO A 13 4.06 -6.43 17.24
N VAL A 14 4.90 -5.75 16.45
CA VAL A 14 4.51 -4.94 15.30
C VAL A 14 4.36 -5.79 14.02
N HIS A 15 5.11 -6.89 13.91
CA HIS A 15 5.11 -7.78 12.75
C HIS A 15 5.04 -9.25 13.21
N PRO A 16 3.85 -9.75 13.59
CA PRO A 16 3.70 -11.02 14.29
C PRO A 16 3.98 -12.27 13.43
N TYR A 17 4.21 -12.12 12.12
CA TYR A 17 4.33 -13.22 11.16
C TYR A 17 5.79 -13.60 10.84
N GLY A 18 6.68 -13.59 11.83
CA GLY A 18 8.09 -13.98 11.62
C GLY A 18 8.89 -13.01 10.74
N TYR A 19 8.46 -11.76 10.66
CA TYR A 19 9.00 -10.74 9.75
C TYR A 19 10.49 -10.43 9.97
N HIS A 20 11.06 -10.73 11.14
CA HIS A 20 12.48 -10.50 11.42
C HIS A 20 13.33 -11.76 11.34
N ALA A 21 12.82 -12.83 10.71
CA ALA A 21 13.60 -14.05 10.50
C ALA A 21 14.83 -13.82 9.59
N ARG A 22 14.85 -12.74 8.80
CA ARG A 22 15.97 -12.32 7.94
C ARG A 22 16.10 -10.80 7.95
N SER A 23 17.29 -10.26 7.69
CA SER A 23 17.46 -8.82 7.50
C SER A 23 16.69 -8.36 6.25
N HIS A 24 15.84 -7.36 6.43
CA HIS A 24 15.04 -6.80 5.34
C HIS A 24 15.74 -5.64 4.62
N VAL A 25 16.89 -5.21 5.13
CA VAL A 25 17.68 -4.13 4.55
C VAL A 25 18.69 -4.67 3.53
N VAL A 26 18.24 -4.85 2.29
CA VAL A 26 19.04 -5.48 1.22
C VAL A 26 19.75 -4.43 0.35
N ARG A 27 21.07 -4.57 0.15
CA ARG A 27 21.87 -3.71 -0.74
C ARG A 27 21.39 -3.80 -2.19
N GLY A 28 21.26 -2.66 -2.88
CA GLY A 28 20.88 -2.59 -4.31
C GLY A 28 19.37 -2.60 -4.62
N ALA A 29 18.51 -2.73 -3.60
CA ALA A 29 17.06 -2.61 -3.72
C ALA A 29 16.50 -1.53 -2.78
N ALA A 30 15.16 -1.36 -2.75
CA ALA A 30 14.48 -0.54 -1.76
C ALA A 30 14.97 -0.91 -0.34
N VAL A 31 15.32 0.08 0.47
CA VAL A 31 16.00 -0.12 1.77
C VAL A 31 15.11 -0.92 2.71
N LEU A 32 13.79 -0.68 2.65
CA LEU A 32 12.78 -1.48 3.31
C LEU A 32 11.78 -1.98 2.26
N ALA A 33 12.04 -3.17 1.72
CA ALA A 33 11.18 -3.78 0.71
C ALA A 33 9.98 -4.48 1.38
N GLU A 34 8.85 -3.77 1.46
CA GLU A 34 7.61 -4.33 1.99
C GLU A 34 6.66 -4.73 0.85
N PRO A 35 6.25 -6.01 0.72
CA PRO A 35 5.28 -6.47 -0.29
C PRO A 35 3.83 -6.04 0.00
N SER A 36 3.61 -4.98 0.79
CA SER A 36 2.29 -4.49 1.14
C SER A 36 1.85 -3.33 0.24
N LEU A 37 0.53 -3.11 0.17
CA LEU A 37 -0.07 -1.96 -0.53
C LEU A 37 0.43 -0.60 0.00
N VAL A 38 0.93 -0.56 1.24
CA VAL A 38 1.49 0.65 1.87
C VAL A 38 2.94 0.88 1.43
N ARG A 39 3.64 -0.16 0.97
CA ARG A 39 5.06 -0.17 0.52
C ARG A 39 6.08 0.39 1.52
N LEU A 40 5.70 0.51 2.78
CA LEU A 40 6.53 1.02 3.86
C LEU A 40 6.16 0.24 5.12
N PRO A 41 7.07 -0.49 5.77
CA PRO A 41 6.75 -1.28 6.97
C PRO A 41 6.46 -0.38 8.17
N ALA A 42 5.80 -0.94 9.17
CA ALA A 42 5.57 -0.22 10.43
C ALA A 42 6.89 -0.11 11.19
N ARG A 43 7.06 1.00 11.93
CA ARG A 43 8.26 1.24 12.74
C ARG A 43 8.32 0.23 13.90
N CYS A 44 9.47 -0.40 14.09
CA CYS A 44 9.81 -1.21 15.25
C CYS A 44 11.32 -1.16 15.54
N VAL A 45 11.69 -1.41 16.81
CA VAL A 45 13.08 -1.33 17.28
C VAL A 45 14.03 -2.23 16.50
N THR A 46 13.57 -3.40 16.03
CA THR A 46 14.40 -4.31 15.24
C THR A 46 14.73 -3.74 13.86
N LEU A 47 13.74 -3.15 13.15
CA LEU A 47 14.00 -2.48 11.87
C LEU A 47 14.91 -1.26 12.03
N GLU A 48 14.77 -0.52 13.13
CA GLU A 48 15.62 0.63 13.46
C GLU A 48 17.09 0.19 13.56
N ARG A 49 17.37 -0.87 14.31
CA ARG A 49 18.71 -1.46 14.41
C ARG A 49 19.23 -2.00 13.09
N GLU A 50 18.42 -2.74 12.33
CA GLU A 50 18.81 -3.24 11.00
C GLU A 50 19.21 -2.09 10.06
N LEU A 51 18.54 -0.94 10.16
CA LEU A 51 18.83 0.24 9.35
C LEU A 51 20.11 0.96 9.79
N GLU A 52 20.36 1.06 11.09
CA GLU A 52 21.58 1.62 11.67
C GLU A 52 22.79 0.72 11.37
N ASP A 53 22.70 -0.57 11.67
CA ASP A 53 23.76 -1.57 11.47
C ASP A 53 24.18 -1.70 10.01
N SER A 54 23.22 -1.52 9.08
CA SER A 54 23.50 -1.55 7.66
C SER A 54 24.11 -0.25 7.12
N GLY A 55 24.11 0.84 7.90
CA GLY A 55 24.60 2.16 7.50
C GLY A 55 23.78 2.80 6.39
N ARG A 56 22.49 2.47 6.27
CA ARG A 56 21.63 2.87 5.14
C ARG A 56 20.53 3.86 5.52
N VAL A 57 20.70 4.54 6.65
CA VAL A 57 19.78 5.56 7.14
C VAL A 57 19.52 6.62 6.06
N ASP A 58 20.57 7.16 5.43
CA ASP A 58 20.44 8.22 4.40
C ASP A 58 19.72 7.77 3.12
N ASP A 59 19.90 6.50 2.72
CA ASP A 59 19.17 5.93 1.59
C ASP A 59 17.67 5.85 1.91
N PHE A 60 17.34 5.44 3.14
CA PHE A 60 15.96 5.30 3.58
C PHE A 60 15.28 6.66 3.70
N VAL A 61 15.98 7.67 4.21
CA VAL A 61 15.58 9.08 4.17
C VAL A 61 15.18 9.52 2.77
N ARG A 62 16.04 9.25 1.78
CA ARG A 62 15.80 9.64 0.39
C ARG A 62 14.57 8.94 -0.18
N GLN A 63 14.39 7.65 0.14
CA GLN A 63 13.21 6.88 -0.25
C GLN A 63 11.93 7.39 0.40
N LEU A 64 11.96 7.75 1.69
CA LEU A 64 10.83 8.37 2.40
C LEU A 64 10.37 9.65 1.70
N TRP A 65 11.32 10.49 1.25
CA TRP A 65 11.00 11.73 0.54
C TRP A 65 10.32 11.47 -0.81
N VAL A 66 10.82 10.51 -1.60
CA VAL A 66 10.18 10.09 -2.86
C VAL A 66 8.77 9.54 -2.61
N ILE A 67 8.63 8.73 -1.56
CA ILE A 67 7.34 8.15 -1.15
C ILE A 67 6.34 9.26 -0.82
N GLU A 68 6.71 10.23 0.02
CA GLU A 68 5.88 11.37 0.40
C GLU A 68 5.42 12.17 -0.84
N ARG A 69 6.34 12.40 -1.79
CA ARG A 69 6.08 13.23 -2.98
C ARG A 69 5.31 12.51 -4.09
N ALA A 70 5.25 11.18 -4.07
CA ALA A 70 4.51 10.38 -5.05
C ALA A 70 2.98 10.59 -5.06
N GLY A 71 2.43 11.44 -4.17
CA GLY A 71 1.03 11.88 -4.21
C GLY A 71 0.00 10.76 -3.96
N ARG A 72 -1.29 11.07 -4.12
CA ARG A 72 -2.38 10.07 -4.10
C ARG A 72 -2.50 9.44 -5.50
N PRO A 73 -2.06 8.18 -5.70
CA PRO A 73 -2.39 7.49 -6.94
C PRO A 73 -3.90 7.22 -6.96
N GLY A 74 -4.62 7.79 -7.93
CA GLY A 74 -5.89 7.22 -8.37
C GLY A 74 -7.17 8.05 -8.21
N ALA A 75 -7.17 9.22 -7.55
CA ALA A 75 -8.43 9.99 -7.42
C ALA A 75 -9.02 10.42 -8.78
N GLY A 76 -8.18 10.88 -9.71
CA GLY A 76 -8.62 11.24 -11.07
C GLY A 76 -9.00 10.03 -11.94
N LEU A 77 -8.34 8.88 -11.74
CA LEU A 77 -8.62 7.65 -12.49
C LEU A 77 -9.95 7.02 -12.10
N VAL A 78 -10.30 7.05 -10.80
CA VAL A 78 -11.60 6.54 -10.31
C VAL A 78 -12.74 7.39 -10.84
N LEU A 79 -12.61 8.72 -10.79
CA LEU A 79 -13.62 9.63 -11.35
C LEU A 79 -13.79 9.41 -12.85
N ALA A 80 -12.69 9.28 -13.60
CA ALA A 80 -12.72 8.98 -15.02
C ALA A 80 -13.39 7.63 -15.33
N ALA A 81 -13.11 6.59 -14.53
CA ALA A 81 -13.72 5.27 -14.68
C ALA A 81 -15.24 5.30 -14.40
N ILE A 82 -15.68 6.01 -13.37
CA ILE A 82 -17.11 6.18 -13.05
C ILE A 82 -17.82 6.89 -14.20
N LEU A 83 -17.25 7.98 -14.70
CA LEU A 83 -17.82 8.74 -15.83
C LEU A 83 -17.87 7.90 -17.11
N ALA A 84 -16.83 7.11 -17.40
CA ALA A 84 -16.79 6.22 -18.55
C ALA A 84 -17.86 5.13 -18.47
N VAL A 85 -18.00 4.47 -17.31
CA VAL A 85 -19.06 3.46 -17.10
C VAL A 85 -20.43 4.09 -17.25
N ALA A 86 -20.69 5.24 -16.62
CA ALA A 86 -21.97 5.93 -16.72
C ALA A 86 -22.32 6.29 -18.17
N GLY A 87 -21.34 6.76 -18.96
CA GLY A 87 -21.52 7.09 -20.37
C GLY A 87 -21.84 5.86 -21.23
N VAL A 88 -21.05 4.78 -21.10
CA VAL A 88 -21.24 3.55 -21.88
C VAL A 88 -22.56 2.86 -21.53
N SER A 89 -22.91 2.77 -20.25
CA SER A 89 -24.17 2.17 -19.80
C SER A 89 -25.38 2.95 -20.30
N SER A 90 -25.33 4.29 -20.28
CA SER A 90 -26.42 5.13 -20.78
C SER A 90 -26.64 4.95 -22.28
N MET A 91 -25.56 4.81 -23.06
CA MET A 91 -25.64 4.57 -24.50
C MET A 91 -26.22 3.19 -24.82
N LEU A 92 -25.79 2.13 -24.11
CA LEU A 92 -26.33 0.78 -24.32
C LEU A 92 -27.81 0.67 -23.94
N LEU A 93 -28.23 1.33 -22.85
CA LEU A 93 -29.63 1.33 -22.39
C LEU A 93 -30.60 1.91 -23.42
N MET A 94 -30.15 2.86 -24.26
CA MET A 94 -30.98 3.46 -25.31
C MET A 94 -31.27 2.48 -26.47
N THR A 95 -30.47 1.42 -26.62
CA THR A 95 -30.56 0.47 -27.75
C THR A 95 -30.90 -0.96 -27.34
N ALA A 96 -31.05 -1.23 -26.04
CA ALA A 96 -31.22 -2.58 -25.50
C ALA A 96 -32.69 -2.95 -25.30
N ASP A 97 -33.01 -4.25 -25.46
CA ASP A 97 -34.26 -4.81 -24.98
C ASP A 97 -34.30 -4.87 -23.43
N ALA A 98 -35.47 -5.13 -22.86
CA ALA A 98 -35.67 -5.09 -21.40
C ALA A 98 -34.78 -6.07 -20.62
N LEU A 99 -34.44 -7.22 -21.21
CA LEU A 99 -33.60 -8.24 -20.58
C LEU A 99 -32.13 -7.83 -20.63
N ALA A 100 -31.66 -7.29 -21.76
CA ALA A 100 -30.31 -6.75 -21.89
C ALA A 100 -30.11 -5.48 -21.03
N ALA A 101 -31.13 -4.61 -20.94
CA ALA A 101 -31.10 -3.41 -20.10
C ALA A 101 -30.88 -3.73 -18.62
N TRP A 102 -31.52 -4.79 -18.10
CA TRP A 102 -31.29 -5.28 -16.74
C TRP A 102 -29.83 -5.66 -16.49
N HIS A 103 -29.23 -6.47 -17.37
CA HIS A 103 -27.84 -6.92 -17.22
C HIS A 103 -26.85 -5.76 -17.29
N VAL A 104 -27.07 -4.80 -18.19
CA VAL A 104 -26.26 -3.57 -18.29
C VAL A 104 -26.37 -2.74 -17.02
N GLY A 105 -27.57 -2.58 -16.47
CA GLY A 105 -27.80 -1.86 -15.21
C GLY A 105 -27.08 -2.51 -14.03
N VAL A 106 -27.15 -3.84 -13.90
CA VAL A 106 -26.44 -4.58 -12.84
C VAL A 106 -24.92 -4.45 -13.01
N ALA A 107 -24.39 -4.64 -14.23
CA ALA A 107 -22.97 -4.51 -14.50
C ALA A 107 -22.44 -3.10 -14.16
N ALA A 108 -23.20 -2.05 -14.51
CA ALA A 108 -22.88 -0.67 -14.17
C ALA A 108 -22.83 -0.46 -12.65
N ALA A 109 -23.84 -0.95 -11.93
CA ALA A 109 -23.89 -0.86 -10.48
C ALA A 109 -22.71 -1.56 -9.80
N VAL A 110 -22.35 -2.77 -10.27
CA VAL A 110 -21.19 -3.51 -9.77
C VAL A 110 -19.88 -2.75 -10.02
N ALA A 111 -19.71 -2.16 -11.21
CA ALA A 111 -18.51 -1.39 -11.55
C ALA A 111 -18.36 -0.12 -10.67
N VAL A 112 -19.45 0.60 -10.43
CA VAL A 112 -19.47 1.77 -9.52
C VAL A 112 -19.11 1.35 -8.10
N LEU A 113 -19.71 0.26 -7.59
CA LEU A 113 -19.39 -0.26 -6.25
C LEU A 113 -17.93 -0.69 -6.13
N ALA A 114 -17.39 -1.38 -7.13
CA ALA A 114 -15.98 -1.77 -7.18
C ALA A 114 -15.06 -0.54 -7.16
N GLY A 115 -15.40 0.50 -7.92
CA GLY A 115 -14.68 1.78 -7.93
C GLY A 115 -14.66 2.46 -6.55
N LEU A 116 -15.81 2.54 -5.88
CA LEU A 116 -15.93 3.12 -4.53
C LEU A 116 -15.11 2.33 -3.50
N VAL A 117 -15.14 1.00 -3.57
CA VAL A 117 -14.33 0.15 -2.68
C VAL A 117 -12.84 0.39 -2.92
N ALA A 118 -12.41 0.40 -4.18
CA ALA A 118 -11.02 0.66 -4.55
C ALA A 118 -10.54 2.03 -4.04
N GLU A 119 -11.37 3.07 -4.18
CA GLU A 119 -11.07 4.39 -3.66
C GLU A 119 -10.96 4.38 -2.14
N ARG A 120 -11.90 3.74 -1.44
CA ARG A 120 -11.85 3.66 0.03
C ARG A 120 -10.59 2.97 0.53
N VAL A 121 -10.17 1.91 -0.17
CA VAL A 121 -8.91 1.22 0.10
C VAL A 121 -7.73 2.16 -0.16
N ALA A 122 -7.70 2.87 -1.29
CA ALA A 122 -6.65 3.83 -1.62
C ALA A 122 -6.53 4.98 -0.61
N VAL A 123 -7.66 5.50 -0.11
CA VAL A 123 -7.66 6.54 0.94
C VAL A 123 -7.09 5.99 2.24
N ARG A 124 -7.50 4.78 2.63
CA ARG A 124 -7.01 4.13 3.85
C ARG A 124 -5.52 3.83 3.76
N THR A 125 -5.06 3.25 2.67
CA THR A 125 -3.63 2.96 2.46
C THR A 125 -2.81 4.24 2.47
N HIS A 126 -3.30 5.31 1.84
CA HIS A 126 -2.63 6.61 1.86
C HIS A 126 -2.54 7.20 3.28
N ARG A 127 -3.60 7.14 4.08
CA ARG A 127 -3.56 7.60 5.49
C ARG A 127 -2.57 6.79 6.32
N THR A 128 -2.61 5.46 6.20
CA THR A 128 -1.65 4.58 6.89
C THR A 128 -0.22 4.88 6.46
N ARG A 129 0.01 5.14 5.17
CA ARG A 129 1.30 5.51 4.60
C ARG A 129 1.82 6.81 5.22
N LEU A 130 1.01 7.87 5.23
CA LEU A 130 1.38 9.16 5.85
C LEU A 130 1.70 9.00 7.33
N HIS A 131 0.89 8.24 8.07
CA HIS A 131 1.14 8.00 9.48
C HIS A 131 2.44 7.22 9.73
N ARG A 132 2.78 6.24 8.87
CA ARG A 132 4.07 5.53 8.95
C ARG A 132 5.24 6.46 8.59
N VAL A 133 5.11 7.28 7.54
CA VAL A 133 6.12 8.28 7.16
C VAL A 133 6.38 9.24 8.34
N TYR A 134 5.34 9.74 8.98
CA TYR A 134 5.46 10.62 10.14
C TYR A 134 6.22 9.95 11.30
N ARG A 135 5.84 8.71 11.67
CA ARG A 135 6.54 7.96 12.74
C ARG A 135 8.01 7.68 12.42
N TRP A 136 8.33 7.45 11.15
CA TRP A 136 9.71 7.30 10.71
C TRP A 136 10.48 8.62 10.72
N ARG A 137 9.83 9.75 10.39
CA ARG A 137 10.45 11.09 10.47
C ARG A 137 10.79 11.49 11.91
N GLU A 138 9.91 11.16 12.86
CA GLU A 138 10.13 11.40 14.28
C GLU A 138 11.36 10.65 14.79
N TYR A 139 11.54 9.39 14.38
CA TYR A 139 12.73 8.61 14.70
C TYR A 139 14.01 9.18 14.10
N LEU A 140 13.98 9.52 12.82
CA LEU A 140 15.15 10.01 12.08
C LEU A 140 15.51 11.46 12.38
N GLY A 141 14.76 12.14 13.26
CA GLY A 141 15.04 13.51 13.67
C GLY A 141 14.89 14.54 12.56
N PHE A 142 13.98 14.33 11.59
CA PHE A 142 13.69 15.34 10.57
C PHE A 142 13.08 16.58 11.21
N GLN A 143 13.91 17.56 11.52
CA GLN A 143 13.44 18.92 11.72
C GLN A 143 12.93 19.42 10.36
N ALA A 144 11.65 19.76 10.32
CA ALA A 144 10.99 20.36 9.16
C ALA A 144 11.49 21.78 8.91
#